data_AF-A0A528AR85-F1
#
_entry.id   AF-A0A528AR85-F1
#
_cell.length_a   1.000
_cell.length_b   1.000
_cell.length_c   1.000
_cell.angle_alpha   90.00
_cell.angle_beta   90.00
_cell.angle_gamma   90.00
#
_symmetry.space_group_name_H-M   'P 1'
#
loop_
_entity.id
_entity.type
_entity.pdbx_description
1 polymer ?
#
loop_
_entity_poly.entity_id
_entity_poly.type
_entity_poly.pdbx_seq_one_letter_code
_entity_poly.pdbx_strand_id
1 'polypeptide(L)'
;MPGTTRPRLRRASAFALCALSAALLAACAAPPQPKAMVNKKPRPKEYFAESEYGVKASPRVSFKMSGLQRGGGRDQLGKPYQVRGKWYYPKEDKRYAKKGLASWYGEAFHGRLTANGEVYDMTHLTGAHPTMPLPSYARVTNLKTGSSVIVRVNDRGPYHDGRIIDVSKRAAEMLDYANIGTAKVKVEYVGRAPLHGNDEQYLMASYNPGNRVPDPSDGLPTGVMIAMNGPSPSTALAAAAPFPGQLTNSASAQPVLAAQTPAAGSVTLPDFGPIVPERPQINLPPQSPFAVATLSYASEPVQHASTVFAALD
;
A
#
# COMPACT_ATOMS: atom_id res chain seq x y z
N MET A 1 9.16 -16.53 -109.78
CA MET A 1 8.62 -17.11 -108.52
C MET A 1 9.82 -17.41 -107.63
N PRO A 2 9.92 -17.02 -106.33
CA PRO A 2 9.00 -16.31 -105.44
C PRO A 2 9.58 -14.99 -104.86
N GLY A 3 8.70 -14.20 -104.23
CA GLY A 3 8.95 -12.82 -103.83
C GLY A 3 9.57 -12.64 -102.43
N THR A 4 10.32 -11.55 -102.37
CA THR A 4 10.78 -10.83 -101.18
C THR A 4 9.60 -10.26 -100.39
N THR A 5 9.36 -10.78 -99.19
CA THR A 5 8.64 -10.06 -98.13
C THR A 5 9.30 -10.37 -96.80
N ARG A 6 9.84 -9.34 -96.11
CA ARG A 6 10.01 -9.24 -94.64
C ARG A 6 10.86 -8.01 -94.24
N PRO A 7 10.31 -6.77 -94.27
CA PRO A 7 10.84 -5.71 -93.41
C PRO A 7 9.84 -5.24 -92.34
N ARG A 8 8.58 -5.68 -92.40
CA ARG A 8 7.51 -5.17 -91.51
C ARG A 8 7.46 -5.83 -90.12
N LEU A 9 7.95 -7.08 -89.98
CA LEU A 9 7.91 -7.79 -88.69
C LEU A 9 8.96 -7.30 -87.67
N ARG A 10 10.14 -6.86 -88.13
CA ARG A 10 11.24 -6.41 -87.24
C ARG A 10 10.97 -5.05 -86.57
N ARG A 11 10.19 -4.17 -87.22
CA ARG A 11 9.82 -2.86 -86.65
C ARG A 11 8.75 -3.03 -85.57
N ALA A 12 7.76 -3.89 -85.79
CA ALA A 12 6.72 -4.18 -84.80
C ALA A 12 7.29 -4.81 -83.51
N SER A 13 8.27 -5.70 -83.61
CA SER A 13 8.95 -6.28 -82.44
C SER A 13 9.81 -5.27 -81.67
N ALA A 14 10.44 -4.30 -82.36
CA ALA A 14 11.22 -3.25 -81.71
C ALA A 14 10.33 -2.26 -80.95
N PHE A 15 9.18 -1.87 -81.52
CA PHE A 15 8.22 -1.02 -80.81
C PHE A 15 7.57 -1.73 -79.62
N ALA A 16 7.29 -3.03 -79.73
CA ALA A 16 6.79 -3.82 -78.61
C ALA A 16 7.82 -3.96 -77.48
N LEU A 17 9.11 -4.15 -77.80
CA LEU A 17 10.17 -4.19 -76.79
C LEU A 17 10.37 -2.83 -76.10
N CYS A 18 10.35 -1.73 -76.87
CA CYS A 18 10.46 -0.39 -76.31
C CYS A 18 9.26 -0.05 -75.40
N ALA A 19 8.03 -0.42 -75.80
CA ALA A 19 6.84 -0.23 -74.99
C ALA A 19 6.88 -1.07 -73.69
N LEU A 20 7.36 -2.31 -73.74
CA LEU A 20 7.55 -3.13 -72.54
C LEU A 20 8.63 -2.55 -71.61
N SER A 21 9.72 -2.03 -72.18
CA SER A 21 10.81 -1.42 -71.39
C SER A 21 10.37 -0.12 -70.71
N ALA A 22 9.54 0.68 -71.37
CA ALA A 22 8.97 1.90 -70.79
C ALA A 22 7.97 1.58 -69.66
N ALA A 23 7.19 0.50 -69.79
CA ALA A 23 6.29 0.04 -68.72
C ALA A 23 7.06 -0.50 -67.50
N LEU A 24 8.19 -1.19 -67.72
CA LEU A 24 9.07 -1.66 -66.63
C LEU A 24 9.80 -0.52 -65.92
N LEU A 25 10.23 0.53 -66.64
CA LEU A 25 10.87 1.71 -66.05
C LEU A 25 9.88 2.58 -65.25
N ALA A 26 8.62 2.71 -65.69
CA ALA A 26 7.58 3.43 -64.94
C ALA A 26 7.20 2.73 -63.62
N ALA A 27 7.38 1.41 -63.51
CA ALA A 27 7.13 0.66 -62.29
C ALA A 27 8.21 0.87 -61.20
N CYS A 28 9.38 1.41 -61.55
CA CYS A 28 10.43 1.77 -60.59
C CYS A 28 10.27 3.19 -60.00
N ALA A 29 9.37 4.01 -60.54
CA ALA A 29 9.07 5.36 -60.05
C ALA A 29 7.85 5.39 -59.11
N ALA A 30 7.62 4.32 -58.34
CA ALA A 30 6.59 4.35 -57.30
C ALA A 30 6.97 5.43 -56.26
N PRO A 31 6.10 6.42 -55.98
CA PRO A 31 6.36 7.37 -54.90
C PRO A 31 6.51 6.58 -53.59
N PRO A 32 7.41 7.01 -52.67
CA PRO A 32 7.55 6.35 -51.40
C PRO A 32 6.18 6.31 -50.73
N GLN A 33 5.67 5.09 -50.49
CA GLN A 33 4.42 4.95 -49.78
C GLN A 33 4.54 5.74 -48.48
N PRO A 34 3.56 6.59 -48.13
CA PRO A 34 3.58 7.28 -46.85
C PRO A 34 3.71 6.18 -45.81
N LYS A 35 4.84 6.17 -45.10
CA LYS A 35 5.08 5.25 -43.98
C LYS A 35 3.79 5.28 -43.20
N ALA A 36 3.09 4.14 -43.15
CA ALA A 36 1.86 4.02 -42.40
C ALA A 36 2.13 4.72 -41.09
N MET A 37 1.47 5.87 -40.89
CA MET A 37 1.60 6.62 -39.66
C MET A 37 1.10 5.62 -38.64
N VAL A 38 2.03 4.95 -37.95
CA VAL A 38 1.73 4.12 -36.81
C VAL A 38 0.93 5.05 -35.95
N ASN A 39 -0.38 4.82 -35.93
CA ASN A 39 -1.31 5.64 -35.20
C ASN A 39 -0.81 5.52 -33.78
N LYS A 40 -0.09 6.54 -33.30
CA LYS A 40 0.55 6.51 -31.99
C LYS A 40 -0.63 6.38 -31.06
N LYS A 41 -0.88 5.16 -30.56
CA LYS A 41 -1.90 4.92 -29.55
C LYS A 41 -1.74 6.05 -28.53
N PRO A 42 -2.81 6.80 -28.21
CA PRO A 42 -2.71 7.89 -27.26
C PRO A 42 -2.04 7.34 -26.01
N ARG A 43 -0.84 7.84 -25.71
CA ARG A 43 -0.09 7.39 -24.55
C ARG A 43 -0.92 7.82 -23.33
N PRO A 44 -1.08 6.95 -22.31
CA PRO A 44 -1.81 7.34 -21.11
C PRO A 44 -1.16 8.59 -20.52
N LYS A 45 -1.94 9.47 -19.89
CA LYS A 45 -1.44 10.69 -19.23
C LYS A 45 -0.35 10.41 -18.17
N GLU A 46 -0.26 9.16 -17.73
CA GLU A 46 0.70 8.62 -16.74
C GLU A 46 1.99 8.07 -17.38
N TYR A 47 2.25 8.34 -18.66
CA TYR A 47 3.43 7.83 -19.35
C TYR A 47 4.71 8.53 -18.87
N PHE A 48 5.63 7.74 -18.30
CA PHE A 48 6.98 8.20 -17.97
C PHE A 48 7.77 8.46 -19.25
N ALA A 49 7.90 9.72 -19.64
CA ALA A 49 8.60 10.10 -20.87
C ALA A 49 10.12 10.11 -20.65
N GLU A 50 10.83 9.18 -21.31
CA GLU A 50 12.31 9.12 -21.23
C GLU A 50 12.97 10.44 -21.65
N SER A 51 12.39 11.15 -22.62
CA SER A 51 12.83 12.47 -23.07
C SER A 51 12.67 13.57 -22.01
N GLU A 52 11.70 13.42 -21.10
CA GLU A 52 11.47 14.39 -20.03
C GLU A 52 12.41 14.12 -18.86
N TYR A 53 12.55 12.87 -18.44
CA TYR A 53 13.31 12.53 -17.23
C TYR A 53 14.78 12.17 -17.48
N GLY A 54 15.17 11.90 -18.73
CA GLY A 54 16.52 11.48 -19.10
C GLY A 54 16.87 10.05 -18.67
N VAL A 55 15.92 9.29 -18.14
CA VAL A 55 16.09 7.89 -17.72
C VAL A 55 15.03 7.01 -18.37
N LYS A 56 15.37 5.74 -18.61
CA LYS A 56 14.41 4.77 -19.17
C LYS A 56 13.38 4.36 -18.12
N ALA A 57 12.16 4.12 -18.57
CA ALA A 57 11.13 3.55 -17.69
C ALA A 57 11.51 2.10 -17.33
N SER A 58 11.28 1.70 -16.07
CA SER A 58 11.61 0.36 -15.58
C SER A 58 10.85 -0.74 -16.32
N PRO A 59 11.39 -1.97 -16.46
CA PRO A 59 10.67 -3.06 -17.12
C PRO A 59 9.37 -3.45 -16.39
N ARG A 60 8.34 -3.84 -17.15
CA ARG A 60 7.13 -4.49 -16.62
C ARG A 60 7.36 -5.99 -16.52
N VAL A 61 7.18 -6.55 -15.33
CA VAL A 61 7.40 -7.98 -15.03
C VAL A 61 6.09 -8.75 -14.85
N SER A 62 4.96 -8.06 -14.61
CA SER A 62 3.65 -8.68 -14.46
C SER A 62 2.55 -7.82 -15.09
N PHE A 63 1.51 -8.48 -15.57
CA PHE A 63 0.26 -7.87 -16.05
C PHE A 63 -0.96 -8.25 -15.19
N LYS A 64 -0.75 -9.03 -14.11
CA LYS A 64 -1.80 -9.29 -13.13
C LYS A 64 -2.24 -7.97 -12.50
N MET A 65 -3.52 -7.84 -12.17
CA MET A 65 -4.08 -6.64 -11.51
C MET A 65 -3.92 -6.64 -9.99
N SER A 66 -3.68 -7.81 -9.40
CA SER A 66 -3.52 -8.00 -7.95
C SER A 66 -2.73 -9.27 -7.67
N GLY A 67 -2.33 -9.45 -6.39
CA GLY A 67 -1.59 -10.63 -5.94
C GLY A 67 -0.19 -10.71 -6.53
N LEU A 68 0.46 -9.55 -6.71
CA LEU A 68 1.86 -9.51 -7.11
C LEU A 68 2.76 -9.89 -5.95
N GLN A 69 3.93 -10.43 -6.26
CA GLN A 69 4.93 -10.75 -5.26
C GLN A 69 5.36 -9.48 -4.51
N ARG A 70 5.39 -9.57 -3.19
CA ARG A 70 5.80 -8.47 -2.31
C ARG A 70 7.26 -8.62 -1.92
N GLY A 71 7.88 -7.48 -1.63
CA GLY A 71 9.28 -7.44 -1.22
C GLY A 71 10.21 -7.97 -2.32
N GLY A 72 11.35 -8.53 -1.89
CA GLY A 72 12.37 -9.05 -2.80
C GLY A 72 13.24 -7.97 -3.46
N GLY A 73 13.04 -6.70 -3.09
CA GLY A 73 13.94 -5.61 -3.43
C GLY A 73 15.22 -5.62 -2.61
N ARG A 74 16.06 -4.61 -2.87
CA ARG A 74 17.36 -4.41 -2.22
C ARG A 74 17.26 -3.28 -1.20
N ASP A 75 17.99 -3.42 -0.09
CA ASP A 75 18.25 -2.28 0.79
C ASP A 75 19.27 -1.36 0.12
N GLN A 76 18.89 -0.11 -0.11
CA GLN A 76 19.74 0.89 -0.74
C GLN A 76 19.40 2.29 -0.23
N LEU A 77 20.45 3.01 0.18
CA LEU A 77 20.38 4.47 0.23
C LEU A 77 20.46 5.04 -1.20
N GLY A 78 21.39 4.50 -2.00
CA GLY A 78 21.62 4.94 -3.37
C GLY A 78 22.64 6.07 -3.46
N LYS A 79 23.28 6.18 -4.63
CA LYS A 79 24.23 7.25 -4.94
C LYS A 79 23.45 8.53 -5.31
N PRO A 80 24.05 9.73 -5.18
CA PRO A 80 23.48 10.94 -5.74
C PRO A 80 23.19 10.77 -7.24
N TYR A 81 22.06 11.30 -7.69
CA TYR A 81 21.60 11.14 -9.06
C TYR A 81 20.91 12.40 -9.55
N GLN A 82 20.86 12.59 -10.87
CA GLN A 82 20.27 13.76 -11.50
C GLN A 82 19.04 13.36 -12.33
N VAL A 83 17.95 14.10 -12.17
CA VAL A 83 16.74 13.95 -12.98
C VAL A 83 16.25 15.34 -13.36
N ARG A 84 15.92 15.57 -14.64
CA ARG A 84 15.50 16.90 -15.15
C ARG A 84 16.47 18.03 -14.80
N GLY A 85 17.77 17.76 -14.80
CA GLY A 85 18.81 18.73 -14.45
C GLY A 85 18.97 19.01 -12.94
N LYS A 86 18.09 18.48 -12.09
CA LYS A 86 18.13 18.65 -10.63
C LYS A 86 18.85 17.48 -9.96
N TRP A 87 19.79 17.79 -9.08
CA TRP A 87 20.50 16.80 -8.27
C TRP A 87 19.68 16.39 -7.03
N TYR A 88 19.65 15.08 -6.79
CA TYR A 88 19.06 14.45 -5.62
C TYR A 88 20.13 13.70 -4.86
N TYR A 89 20.15 13.90 -3.54
CA TYR A 89 21.12 13.28 -2.64
C TYR A 89 20.35 12.41 -1.64
N PRO A 90 20.21 11.10 -1.92
CA PRO A 90 19.61 10.20 -0.95
C PRO A 90 20.36 10.23 0.38
N LYS A 91 19.62 10.42 1.47
CA LYS A 91 20.15 10.43 2.83
C LYS A 91 19.12 9.85 3.79
N GLU A 92 19.61 9.17 4.82
CA GLU A 92 18.76 8.74 5.92
C GLU A 92 18.68 9.86 6.94
N ASP A 93 17.51 10.48 7.03
CA ASP A 93 17.24 11.57 7.95
C ASP A 93 16.12 11.13 8.90
N LYS A 94 16.52 10.68 10.09
CA LYS A 94 15.61 10.15 11.12
C LYS A 94 14.61 11.18 11.62
N ARG A 95 14.86 12.48 11.39
CA ARG A 95 13.97 13.58 11.80
C ARG A 95 13.27 14.22 10.61
N TYR A 96 13.27 13.55 9.45
CA TYR A 96 12.62 14.08 8.27
C TYR A 96 11.12 14.26 8.50
N ALA A 97 10.68 15.51 8.49
CA ALA A 97 9.28 15.90 8.50
C ALA A 97 9.11 17.10 7.56
N LYS A 98 8.35 16.94 6.48
CA LYS A 98 8.17 17.99 5.48
C LYS A 98 6.73 18.09 5.00
N LYS A 99 6.27 19.32 4.81
CA LYS A 99 4.97 19.61 4.16
C LYS A 99 5.20 19.91 2.68
N GLY A 100 4.31 19.44 1.83
CA GLY A 100 4.39 19.64 0.39
C GLY A 100 3.20 19.02 -0.34
N LEU A 101 3.26 18.96 -1.67
CA LEU A 101 2.23 18.29 -2.45
C LEU A 101 2.51 16.79 -2.55
N ALA A 102 1.47 15.98 -2.41
CA ALA A 102 1.47 14.58 -2.83
C ALA A 102 0.72 14.44 -4.15
N SER A 103 1.17 13.49 -4.96
CA SER A 103 0.33 12.90 -6.01
C SER A 103 0.27 11.38 -5.84
N TRP A 104 -0.30 10.69 -6.81
CA TRP A 104 -0.29 9.23 -6.84
C TRP A 104 0.01 8.73 -8.24
N TYR A 105 0.71 7.60 -8.33
CA TYR A 105 1.04 6.97 -9.61
C TYR A 105 -0.03 5.92 -9.96
N GLY A 106 -0.50 5.95 -11.20
CA GLY A 106 -1.63 5.11 -11.62
C GLY A 106 -1.23 3.80 -12.29
N GLU A 107 -2.16 3.27 -13.08
CA GLU A 107 -2.12 1.93 -13.67
C GLU A 107 -0.96 1.73 -14.65
N ALA A 108 -0.44 2.81 -15.25
CA ALA A 108 0.69 2.71 -16.18
C ALA A 108 1.96 2.10 -15.53
N PHE A 109 2.12 2.27 -14.23
CA PHE A 109 3.28 1.76 -13.49
C PHE A 109 3.07 0.35 -12.96
N HIS A 110 1.82 -0.12 -12.87
CA HIS A 110 1.49 -1.40 -12.26
C HIS A 110 2.27 -2.57 -12.88
N GLY A 111 2.78 -3.46 -12.01
CA GLY A 111 3.56 -4.62 -12.41
C GLY A 111 4.97 -4.30 -12.92
N ARG A 112 5.45 -3.06 -12.79
CA ARG A 112 6.83 -2.66 -13.12
C ARG A 112 7.74 -2.75 -11.90
N LEU A 113 9.03 -2.88 -12.16
CA LEU A 113 10.04 -2.80 -11.10
C LEU A 113 10.18 -1.36 -10.60
N THR A 114 10.24 -1.20 -9.29
CA THR A 114 10.57 0.04 -8.60
C THR A 114 12.09 0.23 -8.53
N ALA A 115 12.55 1.39 -8.07
CA ALA A 115 13.97 1.69 -7.93
C ALA A 115 14.75 0.69 -7.07
N ASN A 116 14.13 0.12 -6.03
CA ASN A 116 14.79 -0.90 -5.20
C ASN A 116 14.66 -2.33 -5.74
N GLY A 117 13.87 -2.54 -6.80
CA GLY A 117 13.66 -3.84 -7.45
C GLY A 117 12.41 -4.58 -7.00
N GLU A 118 11.61 -4.02 -6.08
CA GLU A 118 10.27 -4.56 -5.78
C GLU A 118 9.32 -4.34 -6.96
N VAL A 119 8.29 -5.17 -7.07
CA VAL A 119 7.24 -4.97 -8.07
C VAL A 119 6.21 -3.97 -7.53
N TYR A 120 5.94 -2.92 -8.29
CA TYR A 120 4.91 -1.96 -7.92
C TYR A 120 3.50 -2.56 -8.11
N ASP A 121 2.72 -2.54 -7.02
CA ASP A 121 1.30 -2.88 -6.99
C ASP A 121 0.48 -1.68 -6.51
N MET A 122 -0.56 -1.31 -7.28
CA MET A 122 -1.40 -0.15 -6.98
C MET A 122 -2.36 -0.38 -5.82
N THR A 123 -2.62 -1.65 -5.50
CA THR A 123 -3.55 -2.09 -4.46
C THR A 123 -2.90 -2.10 -3.07
N HIS A 124 -1.57 -2.02 -3.00
CA HIS A 124 -0.82 -2.01 -1.74
C HIS A 124 -0.43 -0.59 -1.31
N LEU A 125 -0.11 -0.42 -0.03
CA LEU A 125 0.28 0.86 0.57
C LEU A 125 1.76 1.17 0.33
N THR A 126 2.08 1.62 -0.88
CA THR A 126 3.44 1.97 -1.31
C THR A 126 3.59 3.45 -1.66
N GLY A 127 4.83 3.92 -1.72
CA GLY A 127 5.17 5.28 -2.14
C GLY A 127 6.55 5.42 -2.78
N ALA A 128 6.75 6.55 -3.45
CA ALA A 128 7.99 7.01 -4.03
C ALA A 128 8.45 8.29 -3.32
N HIS A 129 9.71 8.31 -2.88
CA HIS A 129 10.34 9.50 -2.30
C HIS A 129 11.72 9.74 -2.94
N PRO A 130 12.10 11.01 -3.22
CA PRO A 130 13.33 11.30 -3.96
C PRO A 130 14.60 10.92 -3.19
N THR A 131 14.61 11.07 -1.86
CA THR A 131 15.86 10.98 -1.08
C THR A 131 15.84 10.04 0.11
N MET A 132 14.71 9.39 0.43
CA MET A 132 14.66 8.49 1.60
C MET A 132 15.44 7.21 1.32
N PRO A 133 15.93 6.49 2.34
CA PRO A 133 16.42 5.14 2.14
C PRO A 133 15.31 4.23 1.60
N LEU A 134 15.67 3.22 0.81
CA LEU A 134 14.74 2.23 0.28
C LEU A 134 15.13 0.84 0.76
N PRO A 135 14.19 -0.02 1.16
CA PRO A 135 12.81 0.33 1.48
C PRO A 135 12.72 1.02 2.86
N SER A 136 11.74 1.91 3.02
CA SER A 136 11.49 2.62 4.28
C SER A 136 10.00 2.84 4.52
N TYR A 137 9.65 3.30 5.71
CA TYR A 137 8.30 3.69 6.06
C TYR A 137 8.20 5.20 6.17
N ALA A 138 7.16 5.76 5.57
CA ALA A 138 6.80 7.16 5.71
C ALA A 138 5.35 7.29 6.13
N ARG A 139 5.09 8.08 7.17
CA ARG A 139 3.73 8.50 7.53
C ARG A 139 3.35 9.66 6.63
N VAL A 140 2.22 9.53 5.96
CA VAL A 140 1.65 10.57 5.12
C VAL A 140 0.36 11.02 5.76
N THR A 141 0.23 12.32 6.00
CA THR A 141 -0.97 12.93 6.55
C THR A 141 -1.52 13.94 5.56
N ASN A 142 -2.77 13.75 5.11
CA ASN A 142 -3.48 14.76 4.33
C ASN A 142 -3.85 15.93 5.24
N LEU A 143 -3.34 17.11 4.93
CA LEU A 143 -3.55 18.31 5.76
C LEU A 143 -4.96 18.89 5.62
N LYS A 144 -5.72 18.50 4.58
CA LYS A 144 -7.09 18.95 4.37
C LYS A 144 -8.09 18.16 5.22
N THR A 145 -7.94 16.84 5.31
CA THR A 145 -8.87 15.95 5.99
C THR A 145 -8.37 15.50 7.36
N GLY A 146 -7.06 15.56 7.60
CA GLY A 146 -6.42 14.97 8.77
C GLY A 146 -6.16 13.46 8.65
N SER A 147 -6.61 12.81 7.56
CA SER A 147 -6.36 11.38 7.34
C SER A 147 -4.87 11.10 7.28
N SER A 148 -4.40 10.05 7.95
CA SER A 148 -3.01 9.63 7.88
C SER A 148 -2.84 8.13 7.70
N VAL A 149 -1.78 7.72 7.02
CA VAL A 149 -1.42 6.31 6.84
C VAL A 149 0.08 6.20 6.66
N ILE A 150 0.67 5.11 7.14
CA ILE A 150 2.06 4.76 6.83
C ILE A 150 2.09 4.02 5.50
N VAL A 151 3.02 4.42 4.64
CA VAL A 151 3.29 3.75 3.36
C VAL A 151 4.71 3.21 3.33
N ARG A 152 4.90 2.11 2.58
CA ARG A 152 6.21 1.57 2.25
C ARG A 152 6.81 2.35 1.08
N VAL A 153 7.87 3.11 1.35
CA VAL A 153 8.64 3.80 0.33
C VAL A 153 9.63 2.82 -0.30
N ASN A 154 9.37 2.40 -1.54
CA ASN A 154 10.21 1.45 -2.28
C ASN A 154 10.70 2.02 -3.63
N ASP A 155 10.20 3.18 -4.05
CA ASP A 155 10.56 3.81 -5.32
C ASP A 155 11.14 5.23 -5.18
N ARG A 156 11.67 5.76 -6.28
CA ARG A 156 12.27 7.09 -6.40
C ARG A 156 11.34 8.04 -7.18
N GLY A 157 11.36 9.31 -6.79
CA GLY A 157 10.46 10.35 -7.30
C GLY A 157 9.59 10.91 -6.17
N PRO A 158 8.69 11.88 -6.40
CA PRO A 158 8.42 12.58 -7.65
C PRO A 158 9.57 13.47 -8.15
N TYR A 159 9.54 13.76 -9.45
CA TYR A 159 10.46 14.71 -10.12
C TYR A 159 9.75 15.93 -10.72
N HIS A 160 8.55 16.24 -10.23
CA HIS A 160 7.86 17.50 -10.53
C HIS A 160 7.98 18.46 -9.36
N ASP A 161 8.07 19.75 -9.67
CA ASP A 161 8.23 20.79 -8.66
C ASP A 161 7.05 20.85 -7.69
N GLY A 162 7.35 21.12 -6.42
CA GLY A 162 6.38 21.20 -5.34
C GLY A 162 5.89 19.86 -4.79
N ARG A 163 6.08 18.74 -5.52
CA ARG A 163 5.71 17.41 -5.04
C ARG A 163 6.82 16.79 -4.20
N ILE A 164 6.46 16.21 -3.06
CA ILE A 164 7.41 15.61 -2.11
C ILE A 164 7.28 14.09 -2.01
N ILE A 165 6.12 13.54 -2.38
CA ILE A 165 5.85 12.11 -2.36
C ILE A 165 4.82 11.77 -3.44
N ASP A 166 4.98 10.62 -4.08
CA ASP A 166 3.93 10.01 -4.90
C ASP A 166 3.54 8.70 -4.23
N VAL A 167 2.26 8.45 -4.02
CA VAL A 167 1.78 7.23 -3.33
C VAL A 167 1.04 6.32 -4.30
N SER A 168 0.74 5.09 -3.87
CA SER A 168 -0.14 4.20 -4.62
C SER A 168 -1.59 4.69 -4.65
N LYS A 169 -2.35 4.20 -5.62
CA LYS A 169 -3.80 4.47 -5.72
C LYS A 169 -4.52 4.13 -4.41
N ARG A 170 -4.24 2.97 -3.82
CA ARG A 170 -4.84 2.56 -2.54
C ARG A 170 -4.55 3.55 -1.40
N ALA A 171 -3.31 4.03 -1.29
CA ALA A 171 -2.95 5.00 -0.27
C ALA A 171 -3.64 6.35 -0.51
N ALA A 172 -3.78 6.79 -1.76
CA ALA A 172 -4.50 8.02 -2.10
C ALA A 172 -6.02 7.93 -1.84
N GLU A 173 -6.62 6.75 -1.99
CA GLU A 173 -8.01 6.49 -1.61
C GLU A 173 -8.19 6.62 -0.10
N MET A 174 -7.31 6.00 0.70
CA MET A 174 -7.37 6.09 2.16
C MET A 174 -7.09 7.51 2.67
N LEU A 175 -6.22 8.26 1.99
CA LEU A 175 -5.95 9.66 2.31
C LEU A 175 -6.99 10.64 1.76
N ASP A 176 -8.04 10.16 1.09
CA ASP A 176 -9.14 10.96 0.55
C ASP A 176 -8.69 12.04 -0.46
N TYR A 177 -7.85 11.66 -1.42
CA TYR A 177 -7.51 12.53 -2.55
C TYR A 177 -7.35 11.83 -3.90
N ALA A 178 -7.64 10.54 -4.01
CA ALA A 178 -7.55 9.81 -5.28
C ALA A 178 -8.33 10.49 -6.42
N ASN A 179 -9.57 10.93 -6.14
CA ASN A 179 -10.44 11.61 -7.12
C ASN A 179 -9.98 13.03 -7.47
N ILE A 180 -9.26 13.70 -6.57
CA ILE A 180 -8.74 15.07 -6.76
C ILE A 180 -7.40 15.03 -7.52
N GLY A 181 -6.65 13.94 -7.37
CA GLY A 181 -5.35 13.71 -8.00
C GLY A 181 -4.16 14.16 -7.15
N THR A 182 -4.27 15.30 -6.47
CA THR A 182 -3.21 15.84 -5.60
C THR A 182 -3.74 16.38 -4.29
N ALA A 183 -2.89 16.39 -3.26
CA ALA A 183 -3.22 16.93 -1.93
C ALA A 183 -2.01 17.58 -1.26
N LYS A 184 -2.26 18.55 -0.37
CA LYS A 184 -1.22 19.05 0.54
C LYS A 184 -1.07 18.04 1.68
N VAL A 185 0.14 17.49 1.85
CA VAL A 185 0.43 16.48 2.85
C VAL A 185 1.59 16.88 3.76
N LYS A 186 1.64 16.28 4.94
CA LYS A 186 2.85 16.17 5.76
C LYS A 186 3.41 14.76 5.58
N VAL A 187 4.71 14.65 5.29
CA VAL A 187 5.44 13.39 5.16
C VAL A 187 6.47 13.30 6.26
N GLU A 188 6.44 12.22 7.02
CA GLU A 188 7.35 11.97 8.13
C GLU A 188 8.04 10.63 7.95
N TYR A 189 9.36 10.60 8.14
CA TYR A 189 10.11 9.36 8.13
C TYR A 189 9.85 8.57 9.42
N VAL A 190 9.46 7.31 9.28
CA VAL A 190 9.16 6.41 10.41
C VAL A 190 10.34 5.48 10.69
N GLY A 191 10.99 4.95 9.66
CA GLY A 191 12.11 4.02 9.82
C GLY A 191 12.40 3.19 8.58
N ARG A 192 13.40 2.30 8.67
CA ARG A 192 13.68 1.29 7.64
C ARG A 192 12.54 0.27 7.59
N ALA A 193 12.19 -0.17 6.38
CA ALA A 193 11.19 -1.21 6.21
C ALA A 193 11.89 -2.56 5.97
N PRO A 194 11.32 -3.69 6.43
CA PRO A 194 11.88 -5.01 6.17
C PRO A 194 11.86 -5.39 4.68
N LEU A 195 12.83 -6.20 4.22
CA LEU A 195 12.95 -6.58 2.80
C LEU A 195 11.89 -7.56 2.29
N HIS A 196 11.39 -8.45 3.15
CA HIS A 196 10.40 -9.46 2.79
C HIS A 196 9.01 -8.92 2.43
N GLY A 197 8.69 -7.65 2.73
CA GLY A 197 7.45 -7.00 2.29
C GLY A 197 6.14 -7.50 2.91
N ASN A 198 6.20 -8.31 3.98
CA ASN A 198 5.03 -8.79 4.74
C ASN A 198 4.55 -7.75 5.77
N ASP A 199 4.36 -6.51 5.34
CA ASP A 199 4.09 -5.34 6.18
C ASP A 199 2.65 -4.82 6.09
N GLU A 200 1.78 -5.46 5.31
CA GLU A 200 0.41 -4.98 5.06
C GLU A 200 -0.41 -4.73 6.32
N GLN A 201 -0.39 -5.70 7.24
CA GLN A 201 -1.16 -5.60 8.47
C GLN A 201 -0.71 -4.40 9.30
N TYR A 202 0.60 -4.15 9.36
CA TYR A 202 1.18 -2.99 10.04
C TYR A 202 0.77 -1.68 9.35
N LEU A 203 0.89 -1.61 8.01
CA LEU A 203 0.55 -0.42 7.24
C LEU A 203 -0.95 -0.11 7.33
N MET A 204 -1.81 -1.12 7.25
CA MET A 204 -3.25 -0.96 7.37
C MET A 204 -3.66 -0.54 8.78
N ALA A 205 -3.07 -1.14 9.83
CA ALA A 205 -3.33 -0.77 11.21
C ALA A 205 -2.89 0.68 11.53
N SER A 206 -1.97 1.24 10.74
CA SER A 206 -1.52 2.63 10.92
C SER A 206 -2.50 3.68 10.39
N TYR A 207 -3.55 3.26 9.67
CA TYR A 207 -4.53 4.17 9.10
C TYR A 207 -5.33 4.86 10.19
N ASN A 208 -5.29 6.19 10.18
CA ASN A 208 -6.11 7.03 11.01
C ASN A 208 -7.02 7.88 10.10
N PRO A 209 -8.34 7.61 10.04
CA PRO A 209 -9.24 8.39 9.21
C PRO A 209 -9.35 9.82 9.74
N GLY A 210 -9.33 10.77 8.80
CA GLY A 210 -9.51 12.19 9.08
C GLY A 210 -10.96 12.53 9.44
N ASN A 211 -11.17 13.72 10.00
CA ASN A 211 -12.48 14.26 10.37
C ASN A 211 -13.33 13.38 11.32
N ARG A 212 -12.72 12.44 12.05
CA ARG A 212 -13.41 11.72 13.12
C ARG A 212 -13.41 12.52 14.42
N VAL A 213 -14.36 12.21 15.30
CA VAL A 213 -14.34 12.69 16.68
C VAL A 213 -13.04 12.20 17.32
N PRO A 214 -12.23 13.07 17.94
CA PRO A 214 -11.02 12.67 18.65
C PRO A 214 -11.36 11.59 19.68
N ASP A 215 -10.71 10.43 19.55
CA ASP A 215 -10.80 9.38 20.56
C ASP A 215 -9.81 9.74 21.68
N PRO A 216 -10.18 9.55 22.97
CA PRO A 216 -9.23 9.62 24.08
C PRO A 216 -7.91 8.87 23.87
N SER A 217 -7.89 7.82 23.04
CA SER A 217 -6.69 7.07 22.68
C SER A 217 -5.76 7.77 21.66
N ASP A 218 -6.19 8.87 21.05
CA ASP A 218 -5.43 9.57 20.02
C ASP A 218 -4.18 10.27 20.59
N GLY A 219 -3.02 9.91 20.05
CA GLY A 219 -1.73 10.47 20.46
C GLY A 219 -1.06 9.72 21.61
N LEU A 220 -1.68 8.67 22.15
CA LEU A 220 -1.03 7.79 23.11
C LEU A 220 -0.07 6.81 22.42
N PRO A 221 1.03 6.44 23.11
CA PRO A 221 1.88 5.34 22.65
C PRO A 221 1.08 4.03 22.55
N THR A 222 1.44 3.20 21.57
CA THR A 222 0.86 1.86 21.43
C THR A 222 1.11 1.04 22.71
N GLY A 223 0.06 0.45 23.28
CA GLY A 223 0.15 -0.38 24.49
C GLY A 223 -0.29 0.30 25.79
N VAL A 224 -0.76 1.55 25.75
CA VAL A 224 -1.36 2.23 26.90
C VAL A 224 -2.87 1.98 26.92
N MET A 225 -3.36 1.35 27.99
CA MET A 225 -4.80 1.17 28.24
C MET A 225 -5.34 2.35 29.05
N ILE A 226 -6.41 3.00 28.57
CA ILE A 226 -7.12 4.03 29.34
C ILE A 226 -8.27 3.35 30.08
N ALA A 227 -8.28 3.47 31.42
CA ALA A 227 -9.46 3.20 32.20
C ALA A 227 -10.45 4.37 32.03
N MET A 228 -11.58 4.11 31.38
CA MET A 228 -12.66 5.09 31.22
C MET A 228 -13.82 4.77 32.17
N ASN A 229 -14.29 5.75 32.93
CA ASN A 229 -15.46 5.64 33.83
C ASN A 229 -16.75 6.13 33.13
N GLY A 230 -16.93 5.76 31.85
CA GLY A 230 -18.05 6.21 31.03
C GLY A 230 -18.41 5.19 29.96
N PRO A 231 -19.54 5.36 29.24
CA PRO A 231 -19.90 4.45 28.16
C PRO A 231 -18.78 4.44 27.12
N SER A 232 -18.28 3.24 26.79
CA SER A 232 -17.21 3.07 25.81
C SER A 232 -17.61 3.75 24.50
N PRO A 233 -16.74 4.58 23.89
CA PRO A 233 -16.98 5.19 22.58
C PRO A 233 -16.80 4.14 21.47
N SER A 234 -17.44 2.98 21.61
CA SER A 234 -17.65 2.05 20.53
C SER A 234 -18.85 2.58 19.77
N THR A 235 -18.66 3.12 18.56
CA THR A 235 -19.75 3.16 17.58
C THR A 235 -20.39 1.79 17.59
N ALA A 236 -21.70 1.72 17.83
CA ALA A 236 -22.43 0.46 17.90
C ALA A 236 -22.08 -0.39 16.68
N LEU A 237 -21.22 -1.40 16.88
CA LEU A 237 -21.06 -2.46 15.92
C LEU A 237 -22.46 -3.05 15.78
N ALA A 238 -22.98 -3.02 14.56
CA ALA A 238 -24.18 -3.78 14.21
C ALA A 238 -24.04 -5.17 14.84
N ALA A 239 -25.11 -5.59 15.54
CA ALA A 239 -25.16 -6.77 16.38
C ALA A 239 -24.20 -7.87 15.90
N ALA A 240 -23.27 -8.25 16.77
CA ALA A 240 -22.37 -9.37 16.54
C ALA A 240 -23.20 -10.54 16.01
N ALA A 241 -22.86 -11.02 14.81
CA ALA A 241 -23.49 -12.20 14.25
C ALA A 241 -23.34 -13.34 15.28
N PRO A 242 -24.43 -14.02 15.65
CA PRO A 242 -24.36 -15.07 16.65
C PRO A 242 -23.38 -16.15 16.18
N PHE A 243 -22.49 -16.55 17.08
CA PHE A 243 -21.59 -17.68 16.89
C PHE A 243 -22.41 -18.93 16.51
N PRO A 244 -22.05 -19.66 15.43
CA PRO A 244 -22.76 -20.88 15.08
C PRO A 244 -22.48 -21.95 16.14
N GLY A 245 -23.48 -22.24 16.98
CA GLY A 245 -23.37 -23.27 18.03
C GLY A 245 -24.33 -23.14 19.21
N GLN A 246 -25.11 -22.07 19.36
CA GLN A 246 -26.08 -21.95 20.45
C GLN A 246 -27.43 -22.61 20.08
N LEU A 247 -27.77 -23.68 20.82
CA LEU A 247 -29.08 -24.32 20.80
C LEU A 247 -30.13 -23.35 21.35
N THR A 248 -31.04 -22.91 20.50
CA THR A 248 -32.20 -22.09 20.88
C THR A 248 -33.28 -22.99 21.47
N ASN A 249 -33.47 -22.96 22.78
CA ASN A 249 -34.68 -23.51 23.39
C ASN A 249 -35.74 -22.40 23.41
N SER A 250 -36.72 -22.52 22.53
CA SER A 250 -37.84 -21.59 22.39
C SER A 250 -38.95 -21.95 23.38
N ALA A 251 -39.23 -21.07 24.35
CA ALA A 251 -40.48 -21.11 25.11
C ALA A 251 -40.92 -19.68 25.52
N SER A 252 -41.97 -19.22 24.84
CA SER A 252 -43.07 -18.32 25.28
C SER A 252 -42.79 -17.11 26.21
N ALA A 253 -42.89 -15.92 25.60
CA ALA A 253 -43.79 -14.79 25.92
C ALA A 253 -43.93 -14.23 27.36
N GLN A 254 -43.55 -12.95 27.56
CA GLN A 254 -44.43 -11.78 27.87
C GLN A 254 -43.59 -10.59 28.42
N PRO A 255 -44.07 -9.33 28.31
CA PRO A 255 -43.26 -8.12 28.43
C PRO A 255 -43.17 -7.63 29.88
N VAL A 256 -42.01 -7.13 30.30
CA VAL A 256 -41.88 -6.43 31.58
C VAL A 256 -41.15 -5.09 31.42
N LEU A 257 -41.97 -4.05 31.63
CA LEU A 257 -41.73 -2.83 32.41
C LEU A 257 -40.40 -2.07 32.19
N ALA A 258 -40.58 -0.82 31.75
CA ALA A 258 -39.60 0.25 31.86
C ALA A 258 -38.99 0.30 33.27
N ALA A 259 -37.69 0.05 33.36
CA ALA A 259 -36.93 0.24 34.59
C ALA A 259 -36.40 1.67 34.65
N GLN A 260 -36.89 2.36 35.67
CA GLN A 260 -36.55 3.69 36.11
C GLN A 260 -35.04 3.80 36.42
N THR A 261 -34.48 4.97 36.11
CA THR A 261 -33.17 5.41 36.63
C THR A 261 -33.12 5.34 38.15
N PRO A 262 -32.09 4.73 38.77
CA PRO A 262 -31.75 5.05 40.15
C PRO A 262 -30.86 6.28 40.17
N ALA A 263 -31.33 7.27 40.93
CA ALA A 263 -30.53 8.39 41.40
C ALA A 263 -29.36 7.91 42.28
N ALA A 264 -28.36 8.77 42.39
CA ALA A 264 -27.12 8.57 43.15
C ALA A 264 -27.33 7.91 44.52
N GLY A 265 -26.71 6.75 44.71
CA GLY A 265 -26.56 6.07 45.98
C GLY A 265 -25.12 5.58 46.12
N SER A 266 -24.52 5.77 47.29
CA SER A 266 -23.20 5.27 47.65
C SER A 266 -23.12 3.75 47.42
N VAL A 267 -22.10 3.31 46.68
CA VAL A 267 -21.84 1.89 46.42
C VAL A 267 -21.39 1.23 47.73
N THR A 268 -22.30 0.52 48.39
CA THR A 268 -21.96 -0.39 49.48
C THR A 268 -21.52 -1.71 48.85
N LEU A 269 -20.23 -2.04 48.95
CA LEU A 269 -19.72 -3.36 48.55
C LEU A 269 -20.34 -4.42 49.47
N PRO A 270 -20.69 -5.61 48.94
CA PRO A 270 -21.06 -6.75 49.79
C PRO A 270 -19.87 -7.15 50.66
N ASP A 271 -20.14 -7.51 51.92
CA ASP A 271 -19.13 -7.93 52.91
C ASP A 271 -18.39 -9.22 52.51
N PHE A 272 -18.96 -9.98 51.58
CA PHE A 272 -18.33 -11.13 50.95
C PHE A 272 -17.87 -10.80 49.53
N GLY A 273 -16.58 -10.98 49.28
CA GLY A 273 -15.97 -10.91 47.96
C GLY A 273 -16.53 -11.98 46.99
N PRO A 274 -16.16 -11.92 45.70
CA PRO A 274 -16.62 -12.88 44.71
C PRO A 274 -16.27 -14.31 45.14
N ILE A 275 -17.28 -15.18 45.18
CA ILE A 275 -17.11 -16.60 45.48
C ILE A 275 -16.19 -17.19 44.41
N VAL A 276 -14.98 -17.60 44.81
CA VAL A 276 -14.05 -18.29 43.93
C VAL A 276 -14.61 -19.70 43.68
N PRO A 277 -14.89 -20.11 42.44
CA PRO A 277 -15.33 -21.48 42.17
C PRO A 277 -14.24 -22.46 42.58
N GLU A 278 -14.65 -23.59 43.15
CA GLU A 278 -13.72 -24.62 43.61
C GLU A 278 -12.91 -25.19 42.44
N ARG A 279 -11.60 -25.36 42.65
CA ARG A 279 -10.68 -25.86 41.63
C ARG A 279 -11.11 -27.28 41.21
N PRO A 280 -11.33 -27.56 39.91
CA PRO A 280 -11.55 -28.92 39.47
C PRO A 280 -10.31 -29.77 39.78
N GLN A 281 -10.49 -30.80 40.60
CA GLN A 281 -9.44 -31.75 40.93
C GLN A 281 -9.18 -32.63 39.71
N ILE A 282 -8.10 -32.35 38.98
CA ILE A 282 -7.59 -33.26 37.95
C ILE A 282 -6.77 -34.32 38.69
N ASN A 283 -7.31 -35.54 38.79
CA ASN A 283 -6.61 -36.67 39.39
C ASN A 283 -5.52 -37.15 38.43
N LEU A 284 -4.28 -36.66 38.59
CA LEU A 284 -3.13 -37.13 37.82
C LEU A 284 -2.54 -38.41 38.43
N PRO A 285 -2.19 -39.42 37.62
CA PRO A 285 -1.52 -40.62 38.11
C PRO A 285 -0.12 -40.31 38.67
N PRO A 286 0.32 -41.00 39.74
CA PRO A 286 1.48 -40.62 40.58
C PRO A 286 2.88 -40.82 39.94
N GLN A 287 2.98 -40.99 38.63
CA GLN A 287 4.23 -41.25 37.92
C GLN A 287 4.21 -40.60 36.53
N SER A 288 4.41 -39.28 36.46
CA SER A 288 4.77 -38.60 35.20
C SER A 288 6.14 -37.94 35.37
N PRO A 289 7.13 -38.25 34.50
CA PRO A 289 8.51 -37.76 34.66
C PRO A 289 8.72 -36.34 34.12
N PHE A 290 7.66 -35.63 33.75
CA PHE A 290 7.72 -34.26 33.22
C PHE A 290 6.65 -33.38 33.86
N ALA A 291 7.05 -32.18 34.28
CA ALA A 291 6.13 -31.18 34.82
C ALA A 291 5.26 -30.62 33.69
N VAL A 292 3.95 -30.85 33.74
CA VAL A 292 2.99 -30.19 32.85
C VAL A 292 2.67 -28.83 33.44
N ALA A 293 3.16 -27.76 32.83
CA ALA A 293 2.78 -26.40 33.20
C ALA A 293 1.33 -26.16 32.78
N THR A 294 0.40 -26.28 33.72
CA THR A 294 -0.98 -25.84 33.52
C THR A 294 -1.01 -24.32 33.43
N LEU A 295 -1.36 -23.79 32.26
CA LEU A 295 -1.64 -22.37 32.05
C LEU A 295 -2.92 -21.99 32.81
N SER A 296 -2.83 -21.82 34.12
CA SER A 296 -3.92 -21.27 34.94
C SER A 296 -3.35 -20.77 36.28
N TYR A 297 -3.33 -19.45 36.45
CA TYR A 297 -3.02 -18.73 37.69
C TYR A 297 -1.61 -18.94 38.29
N ALA A 298 -0.84 -17.85 38.37
CA ALA A 298 0.39 -17.80 39.18
C ALA A 298 0.04 -18.14 40.64
N SER A 299 0.60 -19.22 41.16
CA SER A 299 0.27 -19.78 42.47
C SER A 299 1.14 -19.25 43.61
N GLU A 300 2.04 -18.30 43.37
CA GLU A 300 2.90 -17.76 44.42
C GLU A 300 2.91 -16.23 44.43
N PRO A 301 2.49 -15.58 45.54
CA PRO A 301 2.84 -14.20 45.77
C PRO A 301 4.36 -14.12 45.97
N VAL A 302 5.05 -13.38 45.10
CA VAL A 302 6.48 -13.08 45.25
C VAL A 302 6.67 -12.30 46.56
N GLN A 303 7.13 -12.97 47.62
CA GLN A 303 7.32 -12.37 48.96
C GLN A 303 8.59 -11.51 49.11
N HIS A 304 9.28 -11.17 48.01
CA HIS A 304 10.48 -10.32 48.06
C HIS A 304 10.23 -8.94 47.43
N ALA A 305 9.32 -8.16 48.02
CA ALA A 305 9.15 -6.74 47.69
C ALA A 305 9.45 -5.79 48.86
N SER A 306 9.74 -6.29 50.07
CA SER A 306 9.91 -5.44 51.26
C SER A 306 11.37 -5.11 51.65
N THR A 307 12.38 -5.57 50.91
CA THR A 307 13.80 -5.34 51.29
C THR A 307 14.55 -4.29 50.45
N VAL A 308 13.89 -3.58 49.52
CA VAL A 308 14.58 -2.66 48.59
C VAL A 308 14.79 -1.24 49.15
N PHE A 309 14.24 -0.91 50.33
CA PHE A 309 14.39 0.42 50.96
C PHE A 309 15.15 0.45 52.29
N ALA A 310 15.76 -0.67 52.71
CA ALA A 310 16.47 -0.76 54.00
C ALA A 310 17.99 -0.49 53.91
N ALA A 311 18.44 0.31 52.93
CA ALA A 311 19.85 0.66 52.76
C ALA A 311 20.02 2.14 52.41
N LEU A 312 19.52 3.02 53.27
CA LEU A 312 19.89 4.43 53.37
C LEU A 312 19.74 4.85 54.84
N ASP A 313 20.71 4.44 55.66
CA ASP A 313 21.09 5.07 56.93
C ASP A 313 22.62 4.93 57.08
#